data_AF-A0A9X8YNP0-F1
#
_entry.id   AF-A0A9X8YNP0-F1
#
_cell.length_a   1.000
_cell.length_b   1.000
_cell.length_c   1.000
_cell.angle_alpha   90.00
_cell.angle_beta   90.00
_cell.angle_gamma   90.00
#
_symmetry.space_group_name_H-M   'P 1'
#
loop_
_entity.id
_entity.type
_entity.pdbx_description
1 polymer ?
#
loop_
_entity_poly.entity_id
_entity_poly.type
_entity_poly.pdbx_seq_one_letter_code
_entity_poly.pdbx_strand_id
1 'polypeptide(L)'
;MRLSLVFTHCLEKVFHRQNMPPIAVENRLSGLNNEVLSWQAVYCLQTPGNETRHELCYQLDGPLAEYISVRQVQSVPSGFPCYRETDENYLTTEPGLFPDPLIPLPQRRFFAACRYYGSLWLTLTPPADAQLAG
;
A
#
# COMPACT_ATOMS: atom_id res chain seq x y z
N MET A 1 -3.77 -20.82 6.89
CA MET A 1 -3.39 -19.56 6.20
C MET A 1 -3.84 -18.40 7.07
N ARG A 2 -3.00 -17.38 7.25
CA ARG A 2 -3.30 -16.19 8.05
C ARG A 2 -2.97 -14.94 7.23
N LEU A 3 -3.95 -14.09 6.98
CA LEU A 3 -3.76 -12.78 6.37
C LEU A 3 -3.67 -11.74 7.48
N SER A 4 -2.61 -10.94 7.47
CA SER A 4 -2.53 -9.69 8.24
C SER A 4 -2.83 -8.51 7.32
N LEU A 5 -3.58 -7.54 7.83
CA LEU A 5 -3.96 -6.33 7.11
C LEU A 5 -3.98 -5.17 8.11
N VAL A 6 -3.24 -4.11 7.82
CA VAL A 6 -3.28 -2.84 8.56
C VAL A 6 -3.30 -1.68 7.58
N PHE A 7 -3.75 -0.51 8.01
CA PHE A 7 -3.73 0.70 7.19
C PHE A 7 -2.69 1.67 7.69
N THR A 8 -2.15 2.49 6.79
CA THR A 8 -1.11 3.48 7.10
C THR A 8 -1.16 4.66 6.14
N HIS A 9 -0.41 5.72 6.45
CA HIS A 9 -0.34 6.94 5.67
C HIS A 9 0.24 6.72 4.26
N CYS A 10 -0.15 7.55 3.29
CA CYS A 10 0.33 7.45 1.91
C CYS A 10 1.83 7.76 1.74
N LEU A 11 2.45 8.39 2.73
CA LEU A 11 3.88 8.75 2.69
C LEU A 11 4.81 7.59 3.12
N GLU A 12 4.27 6.59 3.80
CA GLU A 12 5.05 5.44 4.25
C GLU A 12 5.62 4.63 3.07
N LYS A 13 6.84 4.13 3.24
CA LYS A 13 7.48 3.28 2.23
C LYS A 13 7.44 1.83 2.66
N VAL A 14 6.49 1.09 2.08
CA VAL A 14 6.27 -0.33 2.38
C VAL A 14 7.17 -1.19 1.50
N PHE A 15 8.42 -1.38 1.94
CA PHE A 15 9.36 -2.24 1.25
C PHE A 15 8.93 -3.71 1.30
N HIS A 16 9.24 -4.45 0.23
CA HIS A 16 9.03 -5.89 0.17
C HIS A 16 10.00 -6.63 1.11
N ARG A 17 9.50 -7.14 2.24
CA ARG A 17 10.32 -7.80 3.28
C ARG A 17 9.49 -8.75 4.15
N GLN A 18 10.15 -9.59 4.95
CA GLN A 18 9.46 -10.57 5.80
C GLN A 18 8.98 -10.00 7.14
N ASN A 19 9.67 -8.99 7.67
CA ASN A 19 9.33 -8.36 8.94
C ASN A 19 8.35 -7.21 8.74
N MET A 20 7.47 -6.99 9.73
CA MET A 20 6.54 -5.85 9.71
C MET A 20 7.34 -4.55 9.50
N PRO A 21 6.99 -3.72 8.50
CA PRO A 21 7.63 -2.44 8.32
C PRO A 21 7.30 -1.52 9.52
N PRO A 22 8.23 -0.62 9.93
CA PRO A 22 8.01 0.30 11.04
C PRO A 22 7.09 1.45 10.59
N ILE A 23 5.79 1.17 10.49
CA ILE A 23 4.76 2.11 10.03
C ILE A 23 3.81 2.48 11.17
N ALA A 24 3.30 3.71 11.15
CA ALA A 24 2.19 4.10 12.00
C ALA A 24 0.89 3.45 11.48
N VAL A 25 0.13 2.82 12.38
CA VAL A 25 -1.17 2.25 12.01
C VAL A 25 -2.23 3.34 12.07
N GLU A 26 -2.92 3.54 10.96
CA GLU A 26 -3.98 4.53 10.82
C GLU A 26 -5.35 3.84 10.79
N ASN A 27 -6.30 4.37 11.55
CA ASN A 27 -7.70 3.91 11.53
C ASN A 27 -8.68 5.04 11.22
N ARG A 28 -8.17 6.25 10.98
CA ARG A 28 -8.94 7.44 10.65
C ARG A 28 -8.18 8.24 9.62
N LEU A 29 -8.90 8.78 8.65
CA LEU A 29 -8.40 9.74 7.68
C LEU A 29 -9.26 10.99 7.80
N SER A 30 -8.65 12.14 7.60
CA SER A 30 -9.33 13.42 7.50
C SER A 30 -8.79 14.18 6.30
N GLY A 31 -9.65 14.92 5.62
CA GLY A 31 -9.30 15.78 4.51
C GLY A 31 -10.23 16.97 4.42
N LEU A 32 -9.88 17.91 3.57
CA LEU A 32 -10.72 19.01 3.18
C LEU A 32 -11.85 18.53 2.25
N ASN A 33 -12.91 19.32 2.14
CA ASN A 33 -13.97 19.04 1.19
C ASN A 33 -13.40 19.03 -0.23
N ASN A 34 -13.78 18.03 -1.03
CA ASN A 34 -13.26 17.80 -2.39
C ASN A 34 -11.75 17.47 -2.46
N GLU A 35 -11.10 17.09 -1.35
CA GLU A 35 -9.71 16.63 -1.35
C GLU A 35 -9.59 15.16 -1.75
N VAL A 36 -8.65 14.86 -2.65
CA VAL A 36 -8.27 13.49 -2.97
C VAL A 36 -7.43 12.92 -1.84
N LEU A 37 -7.98 11.96 -1.10
CA LEU A 37 -7.28 11.28 -0.02
C LEU A 37 -6.62 10.00 -0.51
N SER A 38 -5.39 9.74 -0.07
CA SER A 38 -4.69 8.48 -0.33
C SER A 38 -4.15 7.88 0.96
N TRP A 39 -4.16 6.55 1.02
CA TRP A 39 -3.61 5.78 2.12
C TRP A 39 -3.18 4.39 1.61
N GLN A 40 -2.52 3.62 2.46
CA GLN A 40 -2.04 2.29 2.09
C GLN A 40 -2.66 1.22 2.99
N ALA A 41 -3.04 0.09 2.39
CA ALA A 41 -3.37 -1.14 3.09
C ALA A 41 -2.19 -2.11 2.98
N VAL A 42 -1.49 -2.31 4.10
CA VAL A 42 -0.31 -3.17 4.20
C VAL A 42 -0.75 -4.56 4.58
N TYR A 43 -0.40 -5.53 3.75
CA TYR A 43 -0.79 -6.92 3.92
C TYR A 43 0.43 -7.85 4.00
N CYS A 44 0.27 -8.96 4.72
CA CYS A 44 1.19 -10.10 4.64
C CYS A 44 0.41 -11.40 4.84
N LEU A 45 0.63 -12.35 3.92
CA LEU A 45 0.00 -13.66 3.94
C LEU A 45 0.97 -14.71 4.49
N GLN A 46 0.62 -15.30 5.63
CA GLN A 46 1.36 -16.42 6.21
C GLN A 46 0.68 -17.75 5.86
N THR A 47 1.43 -18.66 5.24
CA THR A 47 0.99 -20.01 4.91
C THR A 47 1.84 -21.04 5.67
N PRO A 48 1.24 -22.14 6.18
CA PRO A 48 1.99 -23.19 6.87
C PRO A 48 2.82 -24.06 5.92
N GLY A 49 2.49 -24.06 4.63
CA GLY A 49 3.16 -24.86 3.59
C GLY A 49 4.32 -24.14 2.88
N ASN A 50 4.67 -24.69 1.71
CA ASN A 50 5.71 -24.19 0.80
C ASN A 50 5.15 -23.30 -0.33
N GLU A 51 3.89 -22.88 -0.23
CA GLU A 51 3.28 -21.96 -1.19
C GLU A 51 4.08 -20.67 -1.28
N THR A 52 4.47 -20.29 -2.50
CA THR A 52 5.29 -19.10 -2.77
C THR A 52 4.43 -17.84 -2.90
N ARG A 53 3.22 -17.98 -3.46
CA ARG A 53 2.25 -16.90 -3.61
C ARG A 53 0.82 -17.46 -3.63
N HIS A 54 -0.14 -16.60 -3.31
CA HIS A 54 -1.57 -16.91 -3.41
C HIS A 54 -2.30 -15.75 -4.11
N GLU A 55 -3.34 -16.05 -4.89
CA GLU A 55 -4.22 -15.02 -5.44
C GLU A 55 -5.18 -14.52 -4.35
N LEU A 56 -5.24 -13.22 -4.14
CA LEU A 56 -6.18 -12.56 -3.24
C LEU A 56 -7.16 -11.72 -4.06
N CYS A 57 -8.36 -11.54 -3.51
CA CYS A 57 -9.33 -10.59 -4.02
C CYS A 57 -9.67 -9.56 -2.94
N TYR A 58 -10.16 -8.39 -3.36
CA TYR A 58 -10.68 -7.38 -2.44
C TYR A 58 -12.10 -6.95 -2.79
N GLN A 59 -12.83 -6.52 -1.77
CA GLN A 59 -14.12 -5.86 -1.86
C GLN A 59 -14.09 -4.63 -0.95
N LEU A 60 -14.73 -3.55 -1.41
CA LEU A 60 -14.94 -2.33 -0.63
C LEU A 60 -16.43 -2.21 -0.36
N ASP A 61 -16.78 -1.94 0.90
CA ASP A 61 -18.15 -1.76 1.35
C ASP A 61 -18.28 -0.39 2.03
N GLY A 62 -19.48 0.20 1.91
CA GLY A 62 -19.80 1.50 2.50
C GLY A 62 -20.08 2.60 1.47
N PRO A 63 -20.52 3.78 1.94
CA PRO A 63 -21.02 4.85 1.07
C PRO A 63 -19.96 5.45 0.15
N LEU A 64 -18.68 5.26 0.48
CA LEU A 64 -17.56 5.78 -0.32
C LEU A 64 -16.93 4.75 -1.25
N ALA A 65 -17.42 3.50 -1.24
CA ALA A 65 -16.76 2.40 -1.92
C ALA A 65 -16.62 2.61 -3.44
N GLU A 66 -17.61 3.24 -4.08
CA GLU A 66 -17.58 3.53 -5.53
C GLU A 66 -16.55 4.62 -5.90
N TYR A 67 -16.17 5.46 -4.95
CA TYR A 67 -15.25 6.58 -5.13
C TYR A 67 -13.79 6.23 -4.79
N ILE A 68 -13.54 4.99 -4.36
CA ILE A 68 -12.22 4.51 -3.98
C ILE A 68 -11.64 3.64 -5.10
N SER A 69 -10.49 4.07 -5.62
CA SER A 69 -9.65 3.26 -6.50
C SER A 69 -8.60 2.52 -5.69
N VAL A 70 -8.28 1.28 -6.09
CA VAL A 70 -7.26 0.45 -5.46
C VAL A 70 -6.23 0.02 -6.51
N ARG A 71 -4.96 0.22 -6.18
CA ARG A 71 -3.80 -0.13 -7.02
C ARG A 71 -2.82 -0.92 -6.17
N GLN A 72 -2.10 -1.87 -6.74
CA GLN A 72 -1.02 -2.55 -6.04
C GLN A 72 0.24 -1.72 -6.11
N VAL A 73 0.90 -1.53 -4.96
CA VAL A 73 2.24 -0.94 -4.93
C VAL A 73 3.24 -2.04 -5.27
N GLN A 74 3.86 -1.93 -6.44
CA GLN A 74 4.90 -2.85 -6.88
C GLN A 74 6.28 -2.30 -6.54
N SER A 75 7.29 -3.15 -6.64
CA SER A 75 8.69 -2.76 -6.45
C SER A 75 9.42 -2.59 -7.78
N VAL A 76 10.23 -1.54 -7.89
CA VAL A 76 11.12 -1.28 -9.03
C VAL A 76 12.58 -1.36 -8.57
N PRO A 77 13.52 -1.92 -9.36
CA PRO A 77 14.94 -1.89 -9.02
C PRO A 77 15.50 -0.47 -9.11
N SER A 78 16.23 -0.05 -8.08
CA SER A 78 17.08 1.15 -8.08
C SER A 78 18.54 0.74 -7.83
N GLY A 79 19.38 0.92 -8.84
CA GLY A 79 20.82 0.66 -8.77
C GLY A 79 21.65 1.84 -8.24
N PHE A 80 21.06 3.04 -8.18
CA PHE A 80 21.71 4.27 -7.75
C PHE A 80 20.77 5.05 -6.81
N PRO A 81 20.68 4.66 -5.53
CA PRO A 81 19.73 5.22 -4.58
C PRO A 81 20.14 6.60 -4.05
N CYS A 82 21.44 6.90 -3.98
CA CYS A 82 21.94 8.17 -3.43
C CYS A 82 23.33 8.55 -3.98
N TYR A 83 23.69 9.81 -3.81
CA TYR A 83 25.06 10.31 -4.03
C TYR A 83 25.94 10.03 -2.80
N ARG A 84 27.24 10.37 -2.92
CA ARG A 84 28.24 10.18 -1.83
C ARG A 84 27.91 10.98 -0.57
N GLU A 85 27.28 12.14 -0.73
CA GLU A 85 26.81 12.98 0.37
C GLU A 85 25.30 12.81 0.47
N THR A 86 24.82 12.45 1.66
CA THR A 86 23.42 12.17 1.96
C THR A 86 22.99 12.92 3.22
N ASP A 87 21.70 13.20 3.34
CA ASP A 87 21.10 13.67 4.58
C ASP A 87 20.62 12.50 5.46
N GLU A 88 20.22 12.82 6.69
CA GLU A 88 19.75 11.85 7.70
C GLU A 88 18.36 11.28 7.41
N ASN A 89 17.62 11.82 6.44
CA ASN A 89 16.24 11.42 6.11
C ASN A 89 16.17 10.30 5.06
N TYR A 90 17.31 9.81 4.57
CA TYR A 90 17.34 8.65 3.68
C TYR A 90 16.89 7.37 4.40
N LEU A 91 15.91 6.68 3.83
CA LEU A 91 15.46 5.37 4.34
C LEU A 91 16.49 4.26 4.11
N THR A 92 17.26 4.37 3.02
CA THR A 92 18.38 3.50 2.68
C THR A 92 19.26 4.18 1.64
N THR A 93 20.57 3.95 1.74
CA THR A 93 21.58 4.35 0.75
C THR A 93 22.06 3.15 -0.08
N GLU A 94 21.54 1.96 0.18
CA GLU A 94 21.87 0.73 -0.52
C GLU A 94 20.94 0.50 -1.73
N PRO A 95 21.49 0.05 -2.88
CA PRO A 95 20.68 -0.38 -4.03
C PRO A 95 19.67 -1.47 -3.65
N GLY A 96 18.53 -1.50 -4.33
CA GLY A 96 17.49 -2.47 -3.99
C GLY A 96 16.17 -2.27 -4.72
N LEU A 97 15.14 -2.93 -4.18
CA LEU A 97 13.76 -2.86 -4.67
C LEU A 97 12.99 -1.79 -3.89
N PHE A 98 12.48 -0.78 -4.60
CA PHE A 98 11.77 0.35 -3.99
C PHE A 98 10.28 0.33 -4.36
N PRO A 99 9.38 0.57 -3.40
CA PRO A 99 7.94 0.61 -3.65
C PRO A 99 7.57 1.91 -4.37
N ASP A 100 7.21 1.83 -5.65
CA ASP A 100 6.91 3.03 -6.45
C ASP A 100 5.75 2.80 -7.45
N PRO A 101 5.80 1.83 -8.38
CA PRO A 101 4.74 1.72 -9.38
C PRO A 101 3.39 1.36 -8.79
N LEU A 102 2.37 2.17 -9.10
CA LEU A 102 0.97 1.89 -8.75
C LEU A 102 0.28 1.15 -9.90
N ILE A 103 0.13 -0.16 -9.75
CA ILE A 103 -0.42 -1.03 -10.79
C ILE A 103 -1.92 -1.22 -10.59
N PRO A 104 -2.78 -0.93 -11.59
CA PRO A 104 -4.21 -1.23 -11.51
C PRO A 104 -4.47 -2.71 -11.25
N LEU A 105 -5.52 -3.01 -10.48
CA LEU A 105 -5.94 -4.38 -10.18
C LEU A 105 -7.21 -4.75 -10.95
N PRO A 106 -7.10 -5.25 -12.19
CA PRO A 106 -8.27 -5.68 -12.95
C PRO A 106 -8.99 -6.79 -12.17
N GLN A 107 -10.32 -6.75 -12.20
CA GLN A 107 -11.17 -7.75 -11.54
C GLN A 107 -10.98 -7.83 -10.00
N ARG A 108 -10.34 -6.82 -9.40
CA ARG A 108 -10.09 -6.74 -7.96
C ARG A 108 -9.25 -7.90 -7.40
N ARG A 109 -8.36 -8.47 -8.24
CA ARG A 109 -7.50 -9.61 -7.91
C ARG A 109 -6.03 -9.25 -8.01
N PHE A 110 -5.20 -9.85 -7.16
CA PHE A 110 -3.75 -9.70 -7.16
C PHE A 110 -3.04 -10.90 -6.53
N PHE A 111 -1.79 -11.14 -6.89
CA PHE A 111 -0.97 -12.16 -6.22
C PHE A 111 -0.22 -11.56 -5.04
N ALA A 112 -0.36 -12.18 -3.88
CA ALA A 112 0.43 -11.90 -2.68
C ALA A 112 1.53 -12.95 -2.53
N ALA A 113 2.79 -12.52 -2.41
CA ALA A 113 3.88 -13.40 -2.03
C ALA A 113 3.73 -13.81 -0.57
N CYS A 114 3.83 -15.10 -0.30
CA CYS A 114 3.70 -15.63 1.05
C CYS A 114 4.91 -15.19 1.90
N ARG A 115 4.66 -14.80 3.16
CA ARG A 115 5.64 -14.36 4.16
C ARG A 115 6.32 -13.02 3.88
N TYR A 116 5.89 -12.29 2.84
CA TYR A 116 6.39 -10.95 2.56
C TYR A 116 5.27 -9.93 2.65
N TYR A 117 5.62 -8.77 3.20
CA TYR A 117 4.77 -7.60 3.22
C TYR A 117 4.70 -6.97 1.82
N GLY A 118 3.51 -6.49 1.49
CA GLY A 118 3.22 -5.63 0.36
C GLY A 118 2.13 -4.63 0.72
N SER A 119 1.81 -3.72 -0.19
CA SER A 119 0.73 -2.78 0.03
C SER A 119 -0.17 -2.60 -1.19
N LEU A 120 -1.43 -2.30 -0.89
CA LEU A 120 -2.37 -1.72 -1.82
C LEU A 120 -2.44 -0.23 -1.54
N TRP A 121 -2.37 0.58 -2.59
CA TRP A 121 -2.64 2.01 -2.56
C TRP A 121 -4.12 2.25 -2.79
N LEU A 122 -4.76 2.92 -1.85
CA LEU A 122 -6.16 3.32 -1.93
C LEU A 122 -6.22 4.82 -2.15
N THR A 123 -7.08 5.25 -3.07
CA THR A 123 -7.34 6.67 -3.33
C THR A 123 -8.83 6.92 -3.38
N LEU A 124 -9.32 7.72 -2.45
CA LEU A 124 -10.66 8.29 -2.47
C LEU A 124 -10.63 9.55 -3.32
N THR A 125 -11.41 9.56 -4.40
CA THR A 125 -11.67 10.77 -5.18
C THR A 125 -13.09 11.21 -4.88
N PRO A 126 -13.30 12.27 -4.08
CA PRO A 126 -14.64 12.69 -3.72
C PRO A 126 -15.49 12.97 -4.97
N PRO A 127 -16.81 12.70 -4.91
CA PRO A 127 -17.73 13.16 -5.93
C PRO A 127 -17.67 14.68 -6.02
N ALA A 128 -17.72 15.24 -7.24
CA ALA A 128 -17.60 16.69 -7.47
C ALA A 128 -18.60 17.55 -6.65
N ASP A 129 -19.76 16.98 -6.30
CA ASP A 129 -20.84 17.66 -5.60
C ASP A 129 -21.14 17.09 -4.19
N ALA A 130 -20.36 16.13 -3.70
CA ALA A 130 -20.66 15.51 -2.40
C ALA A 130 -20.01 16.26 -1.25
N GLN A 131 -20.86 16.79 -0.36
CA GLN A 131 -20.47 17.01 1.02
C GLN A 131 -20.34 15.64 1.68
N LEU A 132 -19.10 15.20 1.91
CA LEU A 132 -18.83 14.09 2.80
C LEU A 132 -19.26 14.53 4.21
N ALA A 133 -20.37 13.99 4.71
CA ALA A 133 -20.83 14.28 6.06
C ALA A 133 -19.73 13.86 7.05
N GLY A 134 -19.26 14.82 7.85
CA GLY A 134 -18.18 14.66 8.84
C GLY A 134 -18.59 13.88 10.09
#